data_AF-A0AAU5ZQ57-F1
#
_entry.id   AF-A0AAU5ZQ57-F1
#
_cell.length_a   1.000
_cell.length_b   1.000
_cell.length_c   1.000
_cell.angle_alpha   90.00
_cell.angle_beta   90.00
_cell.angle_gamma   90.00
#
_symmetry.space_group_name_H-M   'P 1'
#
loop_
_entity.id
_entity.type
_entity.pdbx_description
1 polymer ?
#
loop_
_entity_poly.entity_id
_entity_poly.type
_entity_poly.pdbx_seq_one_letter_code
_entity_poly.pdbx_strand_id
1 'polypeptide(L)'
;MVDVAVTVGGAVVFDGLGFGEFFWVFDGDGFGECLPVFDGLGFGEYFLLFDGVGFGERLFLVFDGDGFGECLSVFDGDGFGECLSVFDGDGFGECLPVFDGVGFGECLPVFDGVGFGECLSVFDGDADADGVAAGAAGCC
;
A
#
# COMPACT_ATOMS: atom_id res chain seq x y z
N MET A 1 -17.34 22.07 -4.46
CA MET A 1 -18.29 22.68 -3.49
C MET A 1 -18.43 21.56 -2.49
N VAL A 2 -17.70 21.59 -1.37
CA VAL A 2 -17.49 20.36 -0.58
C VAL A 2 -18.83 19.82 -0.09
N ASP A 3 -19.24 18.66 -0.59
CA ASP A 3 -20.41 17.96 -0.10
C ASP A 3 -19.94 17.06 1.05
N VAL A 4 -20.49 17.26 2.24
CA VAL A 4 -20.15 16.48 3.42
C VAL A 4 -21.27 15.47 3.65
N ALA A 5 -20.97 14.20 3.40
CA ALA A 5 -21.92 13.11 3.51
C ALA A 5 -21.59 12.24 4.73
N VAL A 6 -22.48 12.25 5.73
CA VAL A 6 -22.39 11.36 6.90
C VAL A 6 -23.53 10.36 6.81
N THR A 7 -23.21 9.06 6.74
CA THR A 7 -24.24 8.02 6.56
C THR A 7 -24.07 6.84 7.51
N VAL A 8 -25.19 6.33 8.00
CA VAL A 8 -25.28 5.18 8.93
C VAL A 8 -25.67 3.91 8.15
N GLY A 9 -25.38 3.88 6.84
CA GLY A 9 -25.68 2.77 5.94
C GLY A 9 -25.61 3.19 4.47
N GLY A 10 -24.64 2.64 3.74
CA GLY A 10 -24.53 2.65 2.28
C GLY A 10 -24.71 4.01 1.59
N ALA A 11 -23.62 4.75 1.35
CA ALA A 11 -23.68 6.03 0.62
C ALA A 11 -22.65 6.17 -0.49
N VAL A 12 -22.82 7.21 -1.31
CA VAL A 12 -21.88 7.56 -2.38
C VAL A 12 -21.61 9.06 -2.27
N VAL A 13 -20.33 9.41 -2.14
CA VAL A 13 -19.80 10.77 -2.06
C VAL A 13 -19.11 11.07 -3.38
N PHE A 14 -19.53 12.15 -4.05
CA PHE A 14 -18.99 12.52 -5.36
C PHE A 14 -17.83 13.52 -5.28
N ASP A 15 -17.91 14.51 -4.37
CA ASP A 15 -16.88 15.52 -4.09
C ASP A 15 -17.02 15.88 -2.60
N GLY A 16 -16.01 15.54 -1.79
CA GLY A 16 -15.89 16.03 -0.43
C GLY A 16 -15.59 14.98 0.63
N LEU A 17 -16.30 15.03 1.77
CA LEU A 17 -15.95 14.23 2.96
C LEU A 17 -17.04 13.20 3.27
N GLY A 18 -16.65 11.93 3.38
CA GLY A 18 -17.51 10.81 3.70
C GLY A 18 -17.21 10.19 5.06
N PHE A 19 -18.26 9.90 5.85
CA PHE A 19 -18.15 9.15 7.11
C PHE A 19 -19.24 8.08 7.19
N GLY A 20 -18.87 6.84 7.55
CA GLY A 20 -19.82 5.72 7.68
C GLY A 20 -19.18 4.34 7.62
N GLU A 21 -19.97 3.29 7.77
CA GLU A 21 -19.46 1.90 7.74
C GLU A 21 -19.16 1.44 6.29
N PHE A 22 -20.03 1.78 5.34
CA PHE A 22 -19.92 1.40 3.93
C PHE A 22 -20.32 2.56 3.02
N PHE A 23 -19.38 3.15 2.29
CA PHE A 23 -19.68 4.16 1.26
C PHE A 23 -18.57 4.27 0.22
N TRP A 24 -18.89 4.87 -0.93
CA TRP A 24 -17.98 5.07 -2.07
C TRP A 24 -17.60 6.53 -2.16
N VAL A 25 -16.32 6.86 -2.32
CA VAL A 25 -15.84 8.24 -2.55
C VAL A 25 -15.23 8.32 -3.94
N PHE A 26 -15.73 9.22 -4.78
CA PHE A 26 -15.15 9.46 -6.11
C PHE A 26 -14.00 10.47 -6.08
N ASP A 27 -14.17 11.56 -5.35
CA ASP A 27 -13.17 12.62 -5.18
C ASP A 27 -13.31 13.16 -3.73
N GLY A 28 -12.26 13.01 -2.93
CA GLY A 28 -12.15 13.54 -1.57
C GLY A 28 -11.79 12.49 -0.52
N ASP A 29 -12.17 12.73 0.74
CA ASP A 29 -11.69 11.95 1.88
C ASP A 29 -12.79 11.10 2.52
N GLY A 30 -12.49 9.83 2.82
CA GLY A 30 -13.41 8.87 3.43
C GLY A 30 -12.87 8.26 4.72
N PHE A 31 -13.71 8.20 5.76
CA PHE A 31 -13.45 7.52 7.03
C PHE A 31 -14.50 6.44 7.32
N GLY A 32 -14.09 5.18 7.50
CA GLY A 32 -15.04 4.06 7.62
C GLY A 32 -14.41 2.67 7.64
N GLU A 33 -15.23 1.61 7.74
CA GLU A 33 -14.71 0.24 7.82
C GLU A 33 -14.49 -0.41 6.44
N CYS A 34 -15.31 -0.07 5.44
CA CYS A 34 -15.27 -0.65 4.10
C CYS A 34 -15.45 0.44 3.02
N LEU A 35 -14.34 0.95 2.49
CA LEU A 35 -14.33 2.10 1.58
C LEU A 35 -13.70 1.76 0.23
N PRO A 36 -14.37 2.07 -0.87
CA PRO A 36 -13.67 2.33 -2.12
C PRO A 36 -13.52 3.83 -2.34
N VAL A 37 -12.28 4.31 -2.39
CA VAL A 37 -11.91 5.70 -2.70
C VAL A 37 -11.25 5.72 -4.08
N PHE A 38 -11.80 6.50 -5.01
CA PHE A 38 -11.24 6.60 -6.36
C PHE A 38 -10.13 7.64 -6.46
N ASP A 39 -10.29 8.80 -5.82
CA ASP A 39 -9.30 9.87 -5.77
C ASP A 39 -9.39 10.54 -4.40
N GLY A 40 -8.28 10.59 -3.67
CA GLY A 40 -8.16 11.30 -2.39
C GLY A 40 -7.67 10.45 -1.23
N LEU A 41 -8.22 10.66 -0.03
CA LEU A 41 -7.72 10.03 1.19
C LEU A 41 -8.70 9.00 1.78
N GLY A 42 -8.19 7.81 2.10
CA GLY A 42 -8.96 6.74 2.74
C GLY A 42 -8.45 6.39 4.13
N PHE A 43 -9.32 6.37 5.13
CA PHE A 43 -9.01 5.91 6.49
C PHE A 43 -9.99 4.81 6.91
N GLY A 44 -9.48 3.63 7.27
CA GLY A 44 -10.37 2.53 7.63
C GLY A 44 -9.73 1.20 7.99
N GLU A 45 -10.55 0.18 8.20
CA GLU A 45 -10.05 -1.18 8.40
C GLU A 45 -9.81 -1.89 7.06
N TYR A 46 -10.76 -1.78 6.13
CA TYR A 46 -10.71 -2.39 4.80
C TYR A 46 -11.02 -1.34 3.74
N PHE A 47 -10.11 -1.09 2.82
CA PHE A 47 -10.45 -0.27 1.66
C PHE A 47 -9.61 -0.58 0.43
N LEU A 48 -10.14 -0.10 -0.70
CA LEU A 48 -9.53 -0.08 -2.01
C LEU A 48 -9.34 1.38 -2.41
N LEU A 49 -8.11 1.75 -2.71
CA LEU A 49 -7.75 3.08 -3.19
C LEU A 49 -7.33 2.98 -4.64
N PHE A 50 -7.89 3.82 -5.51
CA PHE A 50 -7.41 3.90 -6.89
C PHE A 50 -6.31 4.93 -7.04
N ASP A 51 -6.53 6.16 -6.56
CA ASP A 51 -5.56 7.24 -6.59
C ASP A 51 -5.56 7.96 -5.23
N GLY A 52 -4.38 8.19 -4.65
CA GLY A 52 -4.20 9.03 -3.47
C GLY A 52 -3.52 8.33 -2.30
N VAL A 53 -3.98 8.59 -1.06
CA VAL A 53 -3.32 8.04 0.14
C VAL A 53 -4.27 7.31 1.08
N GLY A 54 -3.87 6.11 1.51
CA GLY A 54 -4.63 5.23 2.38
C GLY A 54 -3.97 4.93 3.72
N PHE A 55 -4.71 4.98 4.82
CA PHE A 55 -4.28 4.49 6.15
C PHE A 55 -5.26 3.49 6.77
N GLY A 56 -4.80 2.27 7.09
CA GLY A 56 -5.67 1.26 7.70
C GLY A 56 -4.99 -0.04 8.06
N GLU A 57 -5.68 -0.93 8.78
CA GLU A 57 -5.09 -2.21 9.20
C GLU A 57 -4.94 -3.18 8.01
N ARG A 58 -5.92 -3.22 7.09
CA ARG A 58 -5.93 -4.14 5.94
C ARG A 58 -6.28 -3.41 4.65
N LEU A 59 -5.25 -2.89 3.99
CA LEU A 59 -5.43 -2.21 2.71
C LEU A 59 -5.20 -3.19 1.58
N PHE A 60 -6.26 -3.45 0.81
CA PHE A 60 -6.23 -4.57 -0.12
C PHE A 60 -5.64 -4.19 -1.48
N LEU A 61 -5.69 -2.91 -1.85
CA LEU A 61 -5.13 -2.43 -3.11
C LEU A 61 -5.04 -0.90 -3.15
N VAL A 62 -3.86 -0.37 -3.47
CA VAL A 62 -3.62 1.01 -3.93
C VAL A 62 -3.16 0.92 -5.38
N PHE A 63 -3.87 1.55 -6.34
CA PHE A 63 -3.46 1.49 -7.74
C PHE A 63 -2.36 2.51 -8.08
N ASP A 64 -2.50 3.73 -7.61
CA ASP A 64 -1.54 4.83 -7.74
C ASP A 64 -1.52 5.61 -6.42
N GLY A 65 -0.37 5.67 -5.75
CA GLY A 65 -0.17 6.47 -4.54
C GLY A 65 0.23 5.66 -3.31
N ASP A 66 -0.04 6.22 -2.13
CA ASP A 66 0.64 5.81 -0.90
C ASP A 66 -0.27 5.01 0.04
N GLY A 67 0.23 3.92 0.61
CA GLY A 67 -0.52 3.07 1.54
C GLY A 67 0.22 2.80 2.85
N PHE A 68 -0.49 2.90 3.98
CA PHE A 68 0.03 2.61 5.31
C PHE A 68 -0.87 1.60 6.04
N GLY A 69 -0.33 0.44 6.42
CA GLY A 69 -1.11 -0.59 7.12
C GLY A 69 -0.39 -1.87 7.48
N GLU A 70 -1.03 -2.79 8.21
CA GLU A 70 -0.39 -4.08 8.55
C GLU A 70 -0.30 -4.98 7.31
N CYS A 71 -1.38 -5.07 6.53
CA CYS A 71 -1.42 -5.81 5.27
C CYS A 71 -1.73 -4.85 4.13
N LEU A 72 -0.79 -4.68 3.18
CA LEU A 72 -0.89 -3.73 2.08
C LEU A 72 -0.62 -4.41 0.73
N SER A 73 -1.32 -3.99 -0.32
CA SER A 73 -0.90 -4.26 -1.71
C SER A 73 -0.93 -2.96 -2.51
N VAL A 74 0.18 -2.58 -3.11
CA VAL A 74 0.37 -1.37 -3.90
C VAL A 74 0.77 -1.79 -5.31
N PHE A 75 0.10 -1.23 -6.30
CA PHE A 75 0.41 -1.48 -7.70
C PHE A 75 1.44 -0.48 -8.22
N ASP A 76 1.25 0.81 -7.95
CA ASP A 76 2.17 1.89 -8.27
C ASP A 76 2.19 2.87 -7.08
N GLY A 77 3.37 3.16 -6.53
CA GLY A 77 3.56 4.12 -5.43
C GLY A 77 4.19 3.52 -4.16
N ASP A 78 4.04 4.23 -3.04
CA ASP A 78 4.79 3.91 -1.83
C ASP A 78 3.96 3.15 -0.78
N GLY A 79 4.54 2.12 -0.18
CA GLY A 79 3.86 1.30 0.82
C GLY A 79 4.64 1.14 2.13
N PHE A 80 3.95 1.26 3.27
CA PHE A 80 4.52 1.03 4.59
C PHE A 80 3.67 0.05 5.41
N GLY A 81 4.26 -1.05 5.88
CA GLY A 81 3.50 -2.07 6.61
C GLY A 81 4.28 -3.26 7.12
N GLU A 82 3.61 -4.23 7.76
CA GLU A 82 4.28 -5.48 8.16
C GLU A 82 4.33 -6.49 7.01
N CYS A 83 3.22 -6.66 6.30
CA CYS A 83 3.05 -7.54 5.16
C CYS A 83 2.63 -6.71 3.93
N LEU A 84 3.59 -6.40 3.08
CA LEU A 84 3.40 -5.51 1.94
C LEU A 84 3.59 -6.25 0.62
N SER A 85 2.93 -5.83 -0.44
CA SER A 85 3.25 -6.29 -1.80
C SER A 85 3.24 -5.10 -2.73
N VAL A 86 4.41 -4.72 -3.25
CA VAL A 86 4.58 -3.60 -4.19
C VAL A 86 4.90 -4.16 -5.56
N PHE A 87 4.14 -3.70 -6.56
CA PHE A 87 4.41 -4.06 -7.94
C PHE A 87 5.39 -3.08 -8.60
N ASP A 88 5.16 -1.78 -8.46
CA ASP A 88 6.06 -0.71 -8.89
C ASP A 88 6.12 0.37 -7.78
N GLY A 89 7.31 0.77 -7.36
CA GLY A 89 7.50 1.82 -6.35
C GLY A 89 8.29 1.38 -5.11
N ASP A 90 8.17 2.16 -4.04
CA ASP A 90 8.97 1.95 -2.83
C ASP A 90 8.17 1.28 -1.71
N GLY A 91 8.78 0.34 -1.00
CA GLY A 91 8.12 -0.41 0.07
C GLY A 91 8.97 -0.52 1.33
N PHE A 92 8.35 -0.37 2.50
CA PHE A 92 8.98 -0.55 3.81
C PHE A 92 8.17 -1.51 4.68
N GLY A 93 8.78 -2.60 5.16
CA GLY A 93 8.07 -3.58 5.96
C GLY A 93 8.81 -4.87 6.29
N GLU A 94 8.25 -5.71 7.19
CA GLU A 94 8.90 -6.95 7.59
C GLU A 94 8.90 -8.02 6.48
N CYS A 95 7.79 -8.16 5.75
CA CYS A 95 7.62 -9.11 4.64
C CYS A 95 7.13 -8.38 3.40
N LEU A 96 8.01 -8.23 2.40
CA LEU A 96 7.80 -7.25 1.34
C LEU A 96 8.28 -7.74 -0.03
N PRO A 97 7.45 -8.47 -0.81
CA PRO A 97 7.66 -8.65 -2.23
C PRO A 97 7.60 -7.31 -2.99
N VAL A 98 8.69 -6.96 -3.67
CA VAL A 98 8.78 -5.87 -4.64
C VAL A 98 9.00 -6.46 -6.02
N PHE A 99 8.20 -6.06 -7.00
CA PHE A 99 8.42 -6.48 -8.38
C PHE A 99 9.34 -5.53 -9.15
N ASP A 100 9.13 -4.21 -9.04
CA ASP A 100 10.01 -3.15 -9.53
C ASP A 100 10.08 -2.03 -8.47
N GLY A 101 11.26 -1.46 -8.23
CA GLY A 101 11.46 -0.36 -7.27
C GLY A 101 12.33 -0.70 -6.06
N VAL A 102 12.11 0.00 -4.93
CA VAL A 102 13.01 -0.08 -3.76
C VAL A 102 12.32 -0.66 -2.53
N GLY A 103 12.86 -1.74 -1.95
CA GLY A 103 12.31 -2.39 -0.76
C GLY A 103 13.23 -2.32 0.46
N PHE A 104 12.67 -2.05 1.65
CA PHE A 104 13.36 -2.03 2.94
C PHE A 104 12.64 -2.90 3.98
N GLY A 105 13.35 -3.78 4.69
CA GLY A 105 12.66 -4.84 5.43
C GLY A 105 13.48 -6.01 5.94
N GLU A 106 12.85 -6.90 6.69
CA GLU A 106 13.52 -8.13 7.15
C GLU A 106 13.54 -9.19 6.05
N CYS A 107 12.40 -9.50 5.42
CA CYS A 107 12.24 -10.51 4.37
C CYS A 107 11.75 -9.87 3.05
N LEU A 108 12.65 -9.75 2.08
CA LEU A 108 12.46 -8.95 0.86
C LEU A 108 12.81 -9.74 -0.41
N PRO A 109 11.82 -10.33 -1.10
CA PRO A 109 11.99 -10.74 -2.48
C PRO A 109 11.80 -9.56 -3.43
N VAL A 110 12.88 -9.09 -4.05
CA VAL A 110 12.87 -8.03 -5.08
C VAL A 110 13.11 -8.68 -6.45
N PHE A 111 12.21 -8.45 -7.41
CA PHE A 111 12.39 -9.00 -8.76
C PHE A 111 13.27 -8.09 -9.62
N ASP A 112 12.91 -6.83 -9.77
CA ASP A 112 13.69 -5.75 -10.39
C ASP A 112 13.86 -4.61 -9.38
N GLY A 113 15.05 -4.00 -9.28
CA GLY A 113 15.28 -2.85 -8.41
C GLY A 113 16.23 -3.05 -7.22
N VAL A 114 15.99 -2.35 -6.11
CA VAL A 114 16.96 -2.26 -4.99
C VAL A 114 16.37 -2.75 -3.67
N GLY A 115 17.08 -3.62 -2.96
CA GLY A 115 16.63 -4.16 -1.67
C GLY A 115 17.60 -3.90 -0.52
N PHE A 116 17.08 -3.54 0.66
CA PHE A 116 17.82 -3.34 1.91
C PHE A 116 17.20 -4.12 3.08
N GLY A 117 17.94 -5.06 3.68
CA GLY A 117 17.36 -5.95 4.68
C GLY A 117 18.26 -7.07 5.19
N GLU A 118 17.73 -7.90 6.09
CA GLU A 118 18.44 -9.06 6.64
C GLU A 118 18.32 -10.31 5.75
N CYS A 119 17.12 -10.59 5.23
CA CYS A 119 16.77 -11.70 4.34
C CYS A 119 16.34 -11.16 2.97
N LEU A 120 17.31 -10.93 2.08
CA LEU A 120 17.09 -10.37 0.75
C LEU A 120 17.24 -11.43 -0.35
N SER A 121 16.31 -11.44 -1.30
CA SER A 121 16.48 -12.17 -2.57
C SER A 121 16.16 -11.25 -3.73
N VAL A 122 17.20 -10.76 -4.41
CA VAL A 122 17.09 -9.89 -5.59
C VAL A 122 17.36 -10.69 -6.86
N PHE A 123 16.44 -10.66 -7.83
CA PHE A 123 16.57 -11.42 -9.09
C PHE A 123 17.33 -10.63 -10.17
N ASP A 124 16.96 -9.38 -10.41
CA ASP A 124 17.58 -8.46 -11.37
C ASP A 124 17.72 -7.06 -10.73
N GLY A 125 18.82 -6.80 -10.01
CA GLY A 125 18.92 -5.56 -9.24
C GLY A 125 20.08 -5.50 -8.28
N ASP A 126 20.19 -4.40 -7.54
CA ASP A 126 21.24 -4.18 -6.55
C ASP A 126 20.72 -4.49 -5.13
N ALA A 127 21.53 -5.13 -4.29
CA ALA A 127 21.17 -5.47 -2.92
C ALA A 127 22.25 -4.99 -1.95
N ASP A 128 21.90 -4.09 -1.05
CA ASP A 128 22.79 -3.56 -0.02
C ASP A 128 22.32 -4.09 1.35
N ALA A 129 22.70 -5.34 1.64
CA ALA A 129 22.55 -5.97 2.96
C ALA A 129 23.85 -5.85 3.75
N ASP A 130 23.80 -5.59 5.07
CA ASP A 130 24.98 -5.70 5.98
C ASP A 130 25.37 -7.19 6.24
N GLY A 131 25.13 -8.04 5.24
CA GLY A 131 25.23 -9.49 5.27
C GLY A 131 25.03 -10.09 3.87
N VAL A 132 26.05 -9.97 3.00
CA VAL A 132 26.37 -10.83 1.83
C VAL A 132 25.21 -11.57 1.13
N ALA A 133 24.74 -11.06 -0.02
CA ALA A 133 24.79 -11.74 -1.34
C ALA A 133 24.01 -10.95 -2.43
N ALA A 134 24.70 -10.06 -3.16
CA ALA A 134 24.25 -9.68 -4.49
C ALA A 134 24.47 -10.88 -5.43
N GLY A 135 23.39 -11.58 -5.77
CA GLY A 135 23.38 -12.73 -6.67
C GLY A 135 22.91 -14.03 -6.03
N ALA A 136 21.62 -14.32 -6.21
CA ALA A 136 21.00 -15.65 -6.13
C ALA A 136 21.23 -16.48 -4.86
N ALA A 137 20.30 -16.41 -3.91
CA ALA A 137 19.67 -17.55 -3.23
C ALA A 137 18.82 -17.03 -2.06
N GLY A 138 17.63 -17.58 -1.90
CA GLY A 138 16.67 -17.17 -0.89
C GLY A 138 17.17 -17.33 0.54
N CYS A 139 16.43 -16.73 1.48
CA CYS A 139 16.45 -17.20 2.86
C CYS A 139 15.88 -18.62 2.90
N CYS A 140 16.75 -19.62 2.71
CA CYS A 140 16.69 -21.03 3.13
C CYS A 140 17.98 -21.76 2.72
#